data_AF-A0A811NTQ0-F1
#
_entry.id   AF-A0A811NTQ0-F1
#
_cell.length_a   1.000
_cell.length_b   1.000
_cell.length_c   1.000
_cell.angle_alpha   90.00
_cell.angle_beta   90.00
_cell.angle_gamma   90.00
#
_symmetry.space_group_name_H-M   'P 1'
#
loop_
_entity.id
_entity.type
_entity.pdbx_description
1 polymer ?
#
loop_
_entity_poly.entity_id
_entity_poly.type
_entity_poly.pdbx_seq_one_letter_code
_entity_poly.pdbx_strand_id
1 'polypeptide(L)'
;MPKRPIGQKAAKNAALAEKGQSKRPRSDDDDGNSKESAINLDKLDKFQEETNANRIKVLELQQKLSSEKLETAKLAHLTAQETKEGKKLILEAKKVEKESKMMDAYNNLISQDTSSMSDEEKAERVVAMKCLRKAFFPDTI
;
A
#
# COMPACT_ATOMS: atom_id res chain seq x y z
N MET A 1 -43.95 4.81 0.24
CA MET A 1 -42.55 4.48 0.58
C MET A 1 -42.22 3.08 0.06
N PRO A 2 -41.10 2.86 -0.65
CA PRO A 2 -40.75 1.55 -1.16
C PRO A 2 -40.43 0.56 -0.02
N LYS A 3 -40.93 -0.67 -0.12
CA LYS A 3 -40.67 -1.73 0.87
C LYS A 3 -39.20 -2.14 0.81
N ARG A 4 -38.53 -2.18 1.97
CA ARG A 4 -37.11 -2.55 2.07
C ARG A 4 -36.91 -4.04 1.71
N PRO A 5 -35.79 -4.40 1.05
CA PRO A 5 -35.50 -5.80 0.70
C PRO A 5 -35.40 -6.68 1.94
N ILE A 6 -35.89 -7.91 1.82
CA ILE A 6 -35.85 -8.90 2.90
C ILE A 6 -34.40 -9.32 3.18
N GLY A 7 -34.01 -9.37 4.46
CA GLY A 7 -32.65 -9.77 4.84
C GLY A 7 -32.37 -11.23 4.50
N GLN A 8 -31.12 -11.56 4.16
CA GLN A 8 -30.71 -12.89 3.69
C GLN A 8 -31.13 -14.04 4.63
N LYS A 9 -31.12 -13.82 5.96
CA LYS A 9 -31.55 -14.81 6.95
C LYS A 9 -33.05 -15.12 6.88
N ALA A 10 -33.88 -14.10 6.65
CA ALA A 10 -35.32 -14.27 6.50
C ALA A 10 -35.68 -14.91 5.14
N ALA A 11 -34.95 -14.57 4.08
CA ALA A 11 -35.11 -15.20 2.77
C ALA A 11 -34.83 -16.72 2.81
N LYS A 12 -33.75 -17.14 3.49
CA LYS A 12 -33.37 -18.54 3.63
C LYS A 12 -34.41 -19.37 4.39
N ASN A 13 -34.99 -18.80 5.45
CA ASN A 13 -36.03 -19.49 6.23
C ASN A 13 -37.36 -19.60 5.48
N ALA A 14 -37.75 -18.57 4.72
CA ALA A 14 -38.96 -18.61 3.89
C ALA A 14 -38.85 -19.69 2.79
N ALA A 15 -37.71 -19.80 2.13
CA ALA A 15 -37.45 -20.82 1.11
C ALA A 15 -37.48 -22.26 1.68
N LEU A 16 -37.05 -22.45 2.94
CA LEU A 16 -37.13 -23.74 3.62
C LEU A 16 -38.56 -24.08 4.04
N ALA A 17 -39.36 -23.09 4.44
CA ALA A 17 -40.77 -23.29 4.77
C ALA A 17 -41.62 -23.65 3.53
N GLU A 18 -41.33 -23.03 2.38
CA GLU A 18 -41.98 -23.33 1.10
C GLU A 18 -41.68 -24.76 0.62
N LYS A 19 -40.45 -25.25 0.82
CA LYS A 19 -40.07 -26.64 0.54
C LYS A 19 -40.68 -27.66 1.51
N GLY A 20 -41.19 -27.23 2.67
CA GLY A 20 -41.72 -28.10 3.71
C GLY A 20 -43.19 -28.53 3.54
N GLN A 21 -43.91 -28.02 2.53
CA GLN A 21 -45.35 -28.24 2.37
C GLN A 21 -45.78 -29.05 1.13
N SER A 22 -44.91 -29.90 0.55
CA SER A 22 -45.37 -30.95 -0.37
C SER A 22 -45.53 -32.30 0.36
N LYS A 23 -46.50 -32.41 1.27
CA LYS A 23 -47.01 -33.70 1.75
C LYS A 23 -48.20 -34.12 0.89
N ARG A 24 -48.02 -35.11 0.03
CA ARG A 24 -49.09 -35.96 -0.53
C ARG A 24 -48.60 -37.43 -0.59
N PRO A 25 -49.53 -38.39 -0.53
CA PRO A 25 -49.43 -39.59 0.30
C PRO A 25 -48.62 -40.73 -0.34
N ARG A 26 -48.15 -41.65 0.52
CA ARG A 26 -47.54 -42.92 0.13
C ARG A 26 -48.58 -43.77 -0.62
N SER A 27 -48.29 -44.12 -1.87
CA SER A 27 -48.82 -45.31 -2.50
C SER A 27 -47.71 -46.36 -2.44
N ASP A 28 -47.95 -47.39 -1.63
CA ASP A 28 -47.27 -48.68 -1.74
C ASP A 28 -47.73 -49.31 -3.05
N ASP A 29 -46.80 -49.52 -3.98
CA ASP A 29 -46.72 -50.64 -4.92
C ASP A 29 -45.68 -50.32 -6.01
N ASP A 30 -45.03 -51.39 -6.47
CA ASP A 30 -44.37 -51.55 -7.77
C ASP A 30 -42.83 -51.44 -7.84
N ASP A 31 -42.26 -52.64 -7.70
CA ASP A 31 -41.13 -53.20 -8.42
C ASP A 31 -39.76 -52.50 -8.36
N GLY A 32 -38.88 -53.16 -7.61
CA GLY A 32 -37.43 -53.01 -7.65
C GLY A 32 -36.83 -53.42 -8.99
N ASN A 33 -37.11 -52.67 -10.04
CA ASN A 33 -36.28 -52.65 -11.24
C ASN A 33 -35.25 -51.53 -11.09
N SER A 34 -34.24 -51.79 -10.25
CA SER A 34 -33.01 -51.02 -10.30
C SER A 34 -32.37 -51.34 -11.65
N LYS A 35 -32.74 -50.57 -12.68
CA LYS A 35 -31.91 -50.45 -13.88
C LYS A 35 -30.60 -49.91 -13.37
N GLU A 36 -29.67 -50.82 -13.11
CA GLU A 36 -28.27 -50.55 -12.90
C GLU A 36 -27.84 -49.72 -14.10
N SER A 37 -27.88 -48.39 -13.94
CA SER A 37 -27.39 -47.47 -14.94
C SER A 37 -25.90 -47.76 -14.99
N ALA A 38 -25.50 -48.58 -15.96
CA ALA A 38 -24.10 -48.92 -16.18
C ALA A 38 -23.34 -47.59 -16.21
N ILE A 39 -22.65 -47.30 -15.10
CA ILE A 39 -21.90 -46.06 -14.94
C ILE A 39 -20.88 -46.10 -16.08
N ASN A 40 -21.00 -45.18 -17.03
CA ASN A 40 -20.03 -45.08 -18.11
C ASN A 40 -18.73 -44.56 -17.49
N LEU A 41 -17.88 -45.48 -17.02
CA LEU A 41 -16.59 -45.18 -16.39
C LEU A 41 -15.77 -44.22 -17.26
N ASP A 42 -15.72 -44.44 -18.59
CA ASP A 42 -15.03 -43.56 -19.54
C ASP A 42 -15.52 -42.10 -19.52
N LYS A 43 -16.81 -41.86 -19.26
CA LYS A 43 -17.34 -40.50 -19.15
C LYS A 43 -16.94 -39.90 -17.81
N LEU A 44 -17.00 -40.68 -16.74
CA LEU A 44 -16.62 -40.25 -15.40
C LEU A 44 -15.12 -39.89 -15.32
N ASP A 45 -14.26 -40.68 -15.94
CA ASP A 45 -12.81 -40.43 -16.01
C ASP A 45 -12.51 -39.12 -16.75
N LYS A 46 -13.13 -38.91 -17.91
CA LYS A 46 -13.00 -37.64 -18.67
C LYS A 46 -13.48 -36.43 -17.86
N PHE A 47 -14.59 -36.55 -17.13
CA PHE A 47 -15.08 -35.48 -16.26
C PHE A 47 -14.11 -35.18 -15.11
N GLN A 48 -13.50 -36.20 -14.51
CA GLN A 48 -12.49 -36.01 -13.46
C GLN A 48 -11.23 -35.35 -14.01
N GLU A 49 -10.74 -35.80 -15.17
CA GLU A 49 -9.58 -35.21 -15.83
C GLU A 49 -9.81 -33.74 -16.18
N GLU A 50 -10.94 -33.41 -16.80
CA GLU A 50 -11.30 -32.02 -17.15
C GLU A 50 -11.43 -31.14 -15.90
N THR A 51 -12.09 -31.66 -14.86
CA THR A 51 -12.23 -30.96 -13.58
C THR A 51 -10.87 -30.69 -12.94
N ASN A 52 -9.97 -31.67 -12.96
CA ASN A 52 -8.63 -31.53 -12.41
C ASN A 52 -7.79 -30.54 -13.23
N ALA A 53 -7.83 -30.62 -14.56
CA ALA A 53 -7.16 -29.66 -15.44
C ALA A 53 -7.64 -28.23 -15.20
N ASN A 54 -8.95 -28.03 -15.04
CA ASN A 54 -9.51 -26.72 -14.71
C ASN A 54 -9.08 -26.22 -13.33
N ARG A 55 -9.05 -27.12 -12.33
CA ARG A 55 -8.54 -26.80 -10.98
C ARG A 55 -7.07 -26.36 -11.02
N ILE A 56 -6.22 -27.05 -11.77
CA ILE A 56 -4.80 -26.69 -11.92
C ILE A 56 -4.66 -25.28 -12.53
N LYS A 57 -5.37 -25.00 -13.63
CA LYS A 57 -5.34 -23.66 -14.26
C LYS A 57 -5.77 -22.55 -13.30
N VAL A 58 -6.81 -22.78 -12.50
CA VAL A 58 -7.27 -21.79 -11.50
C VAL A 58 -6.21 -21.56 -10.42
N LEU A 59 -5.56 -22.62 -9.93
CA LEU A 59 -4.47 -22.51 -8.96
C LEU A 59 -3.27 -21.74 -9.52
N GLU A 60 -2.88 -22.00 -10.76
CA GLU A 60 -1.80 -21.27 -11.44
C GLU A 60 -2.12 -19.78 -11.59
N LEU A 61 -3.35 -19.45 -12.01
CA LEU A 61 -3.79 -18.06 -12.11
C LEU A 61 -3.80 -17.37 -10.74
N GLN A 62 -4.29 -18.05 -9.70
CA GLN A 62 -4.29 -17.51 -8.34
C GLN A 62 -2.86 -17.27 -7.83
N GLN A 63 -1.94 -18.20 -8.09
CA GLN A 63 -0.54 -18.05 -7.73
C GLN A 63 0.09 -16.83 -8.44
N LYS A 64 -0.12 -16.70 -9.75
CA LYS A 64 0.38 -15.57 -10.55
C LYS A 64 -0.17 -14.23 -10.03
N LEU A 65 -1.49 -14.14 -9.83
CA LEU A 65 -2.13 -12.93 -9.29
C LEU A 65 -1.64 -12.60 -7.88
N SER A 66 -1.41 -13.62 -7.05
CA SER A 66 -0.86 -13.42 -5.71
C SER A 66 0.56 -12.89 -5.75
N SER A 67 1.43 -13.46 -6.61
CA SER A 67 2.79 -12.96 -6.77
C SER A 67 2.82 -11.53 -7.31
N GLU A 68 2.00 -11.23 -8.32
CA GLU A 68 1.96 -9.90 -8.93
C GLU A 68 1.48 -8.83 -7.95
N LYS A 69 0.45 -9.14 -7.14
CA LYS A 69 -0.02 -8.24 -6.08
C LYS A 69 1.07 -7.98 -5.02
N LEU A 70 1.82 -9.02 -4.63
CA LEU A 70 2.91 -8.88 -3.68
C LEU A 70 4.04 -8.01 -4.24
N GLU A 71 4.47 -8.26 -5.48
CA GLU A 71 5.52 -7.46 -6.14
C GLU A 71 5.08 -6.00 -6.34
N THR A 72 3.82 -5.78 -6.71
CA THR A 72 3.26 -4.41 -6.83
C THR A 72 3.30 -3.69 -5.48
N ALA A 73 2.95 -4.37 -4.39
CA ALA A 73 3.00 -3.79 -3.04
C ALA A 73 4.44 -3.47 -2.60
N LYS A 74 5.41 -4.33 -2.92
CA LYS A 74 6.84 -4.07 -2.65
C LYS A 74 7.33 -2.86 -3.42
N LEU A 75 7.01 -2.75 -4.72
CA LEU A 75 7.37 -1.60 -5.55
C LEU A 75 6.76 -0.31 -5.00
N ALA A 76 5.48 -0.32 -4.66
CA ALA A 76 4.82 0.85 -4.07
C ALA A 76 5.48 1.31 -2.75
N HIS A 77 5.88 0.35 -1.91
CA HIS A 77 6.60 0.64 -0.68
C HIS A 77 7.97 1.27 -0.96
N LEU A 78 8.75 0.69 -1.88
CA LEU A 78 10.06 1.21 -2.28
C LEU A 78 9.96 2.63 -2.84
N THR A 79 9.03 2.89 -3.76
CA THR A 79 8.82 4.24 -4.30
C THR A 79 8.43 5.25 -3.21
N ALA A 80 7.58 4.85 -2.26
CA ALA A 80 7.21 5.71 -1.14
C ALA A 80 8.39 5.99 -0.21
N GLN A 81 9.27 5.01 0.01
CA GLN A 81 10.50 5.17 0.78
C GLN A 81 11.49 6.11 0.07
N GLU A 82 11.80 5.86 -1.19
CA GLU A 82 12.69 6.70 -2.01
C GLU A 82 12.21 8.15 -2.08
N THR A 83 10.89 8.37 -2.19
CA THR A 83 10.32 9.73 -2.20
C THR A 83 10.56 10.44 -0.87
N LYS A 84 10.46 9.74 0.26
CA LYS A 84 10.72 10.33 1.59
C LYS A 84 12.20 10.64 1.77
N GLU A 85 13.07 9.70 1.39
CA GLU A 85 14.52 9.88 1.45
C GLU A 85 15.00 11.02 0.53
N GLY A 86 14.47 11.09 -0.69
CA GLY A 86 14.73 12.19 -1.62
C GLY A 86 14.34 13.56 -1.05
N LYS A 87 13.16 13.67 -0.41
CA LYS A 87 12.76 14.91 0.28
C LYS A 87 13.72 15.29 1.41
N LYS A 88 14.20 14.31 2.19
CA LYS A 88 15.18 14.54 3.25
C LYS A 88 16.51 15.03 2.69
N LEU A 89 17.00 14.43 1.61
CA LEU A 89 18.24 14.85 0.94
C LEU A 89 18.13 16.28 0.39
N ILE A 90 17.00 16.65 -0.21
CA ILE A 90 16.77 18.02 -0.69
C ILE A 90 16.80 19.03 0.46
N LEU A 91 16.18 18.71 1.59
CA LEU A 91 16.20 19.57 2.79
C LEU A 91 17.63 19.74 3.34
N GLU A 92 18.40 18.65 3.43
CA GLU A 92 19.78 18.71 3.90
C GLU A 92 20.67 19.51 2.94
N ALA A 93 20.52 19.30 1.62
CA ALA A 93 21.25 20.06 0.61
C ALA A 93 20.96 21.57 0.72
N LYS A 94 19.71 21.98 0.93
CA LYS A 94 19.34 23.39 1.15
C LYS A 94 19.94 23.95 2.43
N LYS A 95 20.01 23.15 3.50
CA LYS A 95 20.62 23.56 4.77
C LYS A 95 22.13 23.80 4.56
N VAL A 96 22.83 22.85 3.96
CA VAL A 96 24.26 22.96 3.64
C VAL A 96 24.55 24.14 2.71
N GLU A 97 23.73 24.37 1.68
CA GLU A 97 23.87 25.52 0.78
C GLU A 97 23.72 26.86 1.54
N LYS A 98 22.73 26.96 2.43
CA LYS A 98 22.54 28.15 3.27
C LYS A 98 23.72 28.35 4.22
N GLU A 99 24.21 27.30 4.85
CA GLU A 99 25.39 27.34 5.73
C GLU A 99 26.64 27.77 4.95
N SER A 100 26.87 27.24 3.75
CA SER A 100 27.98 27.64 2.88
C SER A 100 27.92 29.12 2.52
N LYS A 101 26.78 29.61 2.03
CA LYS A 101 26.60 31.03 1.68
C LYS A 101 26.85 31.97 2.86
N MET A 102 26.40 31.56 4.04
CA MET A 102 26.61 32.31 5.26
C MET A 102 28.10 32.28 5.67
N MET A 103 28.79 31.14 5.54
CA MET A 103 30.23 31.02 5.80
C MET A 103 31.05 31.87 4.81
N ASP A 104 30.66 31.91 3.54
CA ASP A 104 31.29 32.76 2.53
C ASP A 104 31.14 34.25 2.90
N ALA A 105 29.94 34.67 3.34
CA ALA A 105 29.71 36.03 3.82
C ALA A 105 30.60 36.37 5.04
N TYR A 106 30.80 35.43 5.95
CA TYR A 106 31.71 35.59 7.09
C TYR A 106 33.18 35.76 6.67
N ASN A 107 33.65 34.92 5.75
CA ASN A 107 35.02 35.00 5.23
C ASN A 107 35.26 36.31 4.48
N ASN A 108 34.28 36.76 3.68
CA ASN A 108 34.33 38.05 3.00
C ASN A 108 34.40 39.20 4.00
N LEU A 109 33.57 39.14 5.05
CA LEU A 109 33.55 40.18 6.06
C LEU A 109 34.89 40.27 6.76
N ILE A 110 35.52 39.14 7.14
CA ILE A 110 36.86 39.11 7.75
C ILE A 110 37.93 39.71 6.84
N SER A 111 37.88 39.37 5.55
CA SER A 111 38.92 39.73 4.58
C SER A 111 38.79 41.16 4.05
N GLN A 112 37.67 41.83 4.28
CA GLN A 112 37.43 43.20 3.85
C GLN A 112 38.42 44.17 4.50
N ASP A 113 39.00 45.08 3.70
CA ASP A 113 39.81 46.18 4.22
C ASP A 113 38.95 47.12 5.06
N THR A 114 39.47 47.50 6.23
CA THR A 114 38.78 48.34 7.22
C THR A 114 39.51 49.66 7.47
N SER A 115 40.57 49.95 6.71
CA SER A 115 41.39 51.14 6.86
C SER A 115 40.59 52.45 6.73
N SER A 116 39.57 52.46 5.87
CA SER A 116 38.69 53.60 5.61
C SER A 116 37.44 53.67 6.49
N MET A 117 37.19 52.67 7.35
CA MET A 117 35.99 52.62 8.19
C MET A 117 36.16 53.48 9.45
N SER A 118 35.07 54.14 9.89
CA SER A 118 35.02 54.85 11.17
C SER A 118 35.06 53.87 12.36
N ASP A 119 35.27 54.40 13.57
CA ASP A 119 35.28 53.58 14.77
C ASP A 119 33.90 52.98 15.08
N GLU A 120 32.82 53.71 14.81
CA GLU A 120 31.45 53.20 14.92
C GLU A 120 31.19 52.04 13.94
N GLU A 121 31.59 52.20 12.67
CA GLU A 121 31.41 51.16 11.65
C GLU A 121 32.21 49.88 11.99
N LYS A 122 33.42 50.03 12.54
CA LYS A 122 34.23 48.91 13.03
C LYS A 122 33.56 48.22 14.21
N ALA A 123 32.97 48.97 15.15
CA ALA A 123 32.25 48.40 16.29
C ALA A 123 31.03 47.57 15.83
N GLU A 124 30.24 48.10 14.90
CA GLU A 124 29.11 47.37 14.31
C GLU A 124 29.55 46.10 13.58
N ARG A 125 30.64 46.16 12.80
CA ARG A 125 31.22 44.99 12.13
C ARG A 125 31.63 43.90 13.11
N VAL A 126 32.24 44.26 14.24
CA VAL A 126 32.61 43.29 15.28
C VAL A 126 31.37 42.63 15.89
N VAL A 127 30.30 43.38 16.13
CA VAL A 127 29.02 42.84 16.62
C VAL A 127 28.44 41.86 15.59
N ALA A 128 28.39 42.23 14.31
CA ALA A 128 27.92 41.36 13.24
C ALA A 128 28.73 40.05 13.15
N MET A 129 30.07 40.13 13.23
CA MET A 129 30.93 38.93 13.24
C MET A 129 30.67 38.03 14.45
N LYS A 130 30.45 38.60 15.66
CA LYS A 130 30.11 37.81 16.85
C LYS A 130 28.77 37.10 16.69
N CYS A 131 27.76 37.78 16.13
CA CYS A 131 26.45 37.18 15.86
C CYS A 131 26.55 36.05 14.84
N LEU A 132 27.27 36.25 13.73
CA LEU A 132 27.50 35.21 12.71
C LEU A 132 28.25 34.01 13.29
N ARG A 133 29.31 34.23 14.07
CA ARG A 133 30.08 33.16 14.72
C ARG A 133 29.20 32.30 15.64
N LYS A 134 28.33 32.91 16.44
CA LYS A 134 27.35 32.19 17.29
C LYS A 134 26.35 31.39 16.46
N ALA A 135 25.96 31.88 15.28
CA ALA A 135 25.05 31.17 14.39
C ALA A 135 25.71 29.93 13.74
N PHE A 136 27.01 29.98 13.43
CA PHE A 136 27.74 28.83 12.87
C PHE A 136 28.21 27.83 13.91
N PHE A 137 28.66 28.34 15.06
CA PHE A 137 29.29 27.53 16.10
C PHE A 137 28.59 27.79 17.43
N PRO A 138 27.37 27.25 17.61
CA PRO A 138 26.61 27.43 18.84
C PRO A 138 27.29 26.79 20.06
N ASP A 139 28.17 25.79 19.85
CA ASP A 139 28.80 25.01 20.91
C ASP A 139 30.23 25.45 21.28
N THR A 140 30.76 26.55 20.72
CA THR A 140 32.15 27.00 20.97
C THR A 140 32.28 28.31 21.77
N ILE A 141 31.19 28.78 22.39
CA ILE A 141 31.18 29.99 23.26
C ILE A 141 30.49 29.70 24.57
#